data_AF-A0A8T6W407-F1
#
_entry.id   AF-A0A8T6W407-F1
#
_cell.length_a   1.000
_cell.length_b   1.000
_cell.length_c   1.000
_cell.angle_alpha   90.00
_cell.angle_beta   90.00
_cell.angle_gamma   90.00
#
_symmetry.space_group_name_H-M   'P 1'
#
loop_
_entity.id
_entity.type
_entity.pdbx_description
1 polymer ?
#
loop_
_entity_poly.entity_id
_entity_poly.type
_entity_poly.pdbx_seq_one_letter_code
_entity_poly.pdbx_strand_id
1 'polypeptide(L)'
;MAGVRFWREFDTRYRMLATKCSSCGLVYFPPRTVCRKCRRSSVGKMEIVPLPTKGNIVSYTIVHAGQKGFEAQVPYVMAIVELEGGVTILGQVVDCDPEDVDIGMEVKPVFRRVREEGEAGVIHYGYKFAPPCFPTCKDEDPTSGED
;
A
#
# COMPACT_ATOMS: atom_id res chain seq x y z
N MET A 1 18.57 -14.50 -0.21
CA MET A 1 18.91 -13.47 -1.21
C MET A 1 17.66 -12.69 -1.61
N ALA A 2 17.16 -11.76 -0.79
CA ALA A 2 16.05 -10.90 -1.19
C ALA A 2 16.52 -9.60 -1.87
N GLY A 3 17.78 -9.19 -1.66
CA GLY A 3 18.39 -7.98 -2.24
C GLY A 3 18.21 -7.80 -3.76
N VAL A 4 18.60 -8.79 -4.59
CA VAL A 4 18.51 -8.67 -6.06
C VAL A 4 17.05 -8.55 -6.52
N ARG A 5 16.13 -9.28 -5.88
CA ARG A 5 14.69 -9.18 -6.18
C ARG A 5 14.18 -7.79 -5.84
N PHE A 6 14.56 -7.26 -4.68
CA PHE A 6 14.13 -5.95 -4.20
C PHE A 6 14.62 -4.82 -5.10
N TRP A 7 15.88 -4.90 -5.56
CA TRP A 7 16.43 -3.96 -6.54
C TRP A 7 15.64 -3.94 -7.85
N ARG A 8 15.26 -5.10 -8.39
CA ARG A 8 14.43 -5.19 -9.62
C ARG A 8 13.02 -4.63 -9.44
N GLU A 9 12.50 -4.67 -8.22
CA GLU A 9 11.15 -4.22 -7.88
C GLU A 9 11.11 -2.79 -7.31
N PHE A 10 12.24 -2.06 -7.32
CA PHE A 10 12.38 -0.75 -6.69
C PHE A 10 11.32 0.25 -7.16
N ASP A 11 11.14 0.40 -8.48
CA ASP A 11 10.14 1.33 -9.03
C ASP A 11 8.71 1.02 -8.56
N THR A 12 8.35 -0.26 -8.50
CA THR A 12 7.05 -0.71 -7.99
C THR A 12 6.91 -0.42 -6.49
N ARG A 13 7.97 -0.62 -5.71
CA ARG A 13 7.92 -0.50 -4.24
C ARG A 13 8.01 0.95 -3.75
N TYR A 14 8.77 1.79 -4.45
CA TYR A 14 9.11 3.14 -4.01
C TYR A 14 8.17 4.17 -4.64
N ARG A 15 7.87 3.99 -5.93
CA ARG A 15 7.09 4.96 -6.73
C ARG A 15 5.70 4.45 -7.07
N MET A 16 5.35 3.24 -6.63
CA MET A 16 4.09 2.57 -6.95
C MET A 16 3.73 2.61 -8.43
N LEU A 17 4.71 2.35 -9.29
CA LEU A 17 4.47 2.25 -10.72
C LEU A 17 3.68 0.97 -11.03
N ALA A 18 2.66 1.12 -11.86
CA ALA A 18 1.81 0.08 -12.39
C ALA A 18 1.94 0.03 -13.92
N THR A 19 1.28 -0.95 -14.54
CA THR A 19 1.16 -1.00 -16.01
C THR A 19 -0.28 -0.90 -16.45
N LYS A 20 -0.56 -0.02 -17.40
CA LYS A 20 -1.87 0.13 -18.05
C LYS A 20 -1.81 -0.46 -19.46
N CYS A 21 -2.79 -1.28 -19.80
CA CYS A 21 -2.91 -1.81 -21.15
C CYS A 21 -3.60 -0.79 -22.07
N SER A 22 -2.88 -0.25 -23.06
CA SER A 22 -3.43 0.77 -23.97
C SER A 22 -4.59 0.25 -24.82
N SER A 23 -4.73 -1.08 -24.99
CA SER A 23 -5.82 -1.68 -25.77
C SER A 23 -7.15 -1.82 -25.02
N CYS A 24 -7.14 -1.94 -23.69
CA CYS A 24 -8.37 -2.18 -22.92
C CYS A 24 -8.52 -1.32 -21.66
N GLY A 25 -7.53 -0.47 -21.37
CA GLY A 25 -7.55 0.45 -20.23
C GLY A 25 -7.25 -0.19 -18.87
N LEU A 26 -7.21 -1.52 -18.75
CA LEU A 26 -6.95 -2.19 -17.47
C LEU A 26 -5.57 -1.84 -16.91
N VAL A 27 -5.55 -1.52 -15.61
CA VAL A 27 -4.35 -1.22 -14.84
C VAL A 27 -3.98 -2.43 -13.98
N TYR A 28 -2.69 -2.73 -13.88
CA TYR A 28 -2.16 -3.85 -13.11
C TYR A 28 -1.07 -3.39 -12.16
N PHE A 29 -1.20 -3.80 -10.91
CA PHE A 29 -0.18 -3.70 -9.88
C PHE A 29 -0.05 -5.05 -9.15
N PRO A 30 1.16 -5.61 -9.01
CA PRO A 30 2.43 -5.17 -9.59
C PRO A 30 2.42 -5.09 -11.13
N PRO A 31 3.32 -4.31 -11.76
CA PRO A 31 3.51 -4.21 -13.19
C PRO A 31 3.55 -5.57 -13.90
N ARG A 32 2.89 -5.67 -15.06
CA ARG A 32 2.90 -6.87 -15.92
C ARG A 32 3.28 -6.52 -17.35
N THR A 33 4.00 -7.42 -18.00
CA THR A 33 4.37 -7.31 -19.41
C THR A 33 3.26 -7.73 -20.37
N VAL A 34 2.25 -8.47 -19.88
CA VAL A 34 1.14 -8.98 -20.69
C VAL A 34 -0.19 -8.80 -19.96
N CYS A 35 -1.18 -8.23 -20.64
CA CYS A 35 -2.53 -8.06 -20.13
C CYS A 35 -3.28 -9.41 -20.07
N ARG A 36 -3.97 -9.69 -18.95
CA ARG A 36 -4.77 -10.91 -18.78
C ARG A 36 -5.97 -10.99 -19.76
N LYS A 37 -6.56 -9.84 -20.08
CA LYS A 37 -7.73 -9.72 -20.98
C LYS A 37 -7.31 -9.81 -22.45
N CYS A 38 -6.38 -8.96 -22.90
CA CYS A 38 -5.96 -8.89 -24.31
C CYS A 38 -4.90 -9.92 -24.70
N ARG A 39 -4.23 -10.55 -23.73
CA ARG A 39 -3.16 -11.55 -23.94
C ARG A 39 -2.10 -11.03 -24.92
N ARG A 40 -1.73 -11.83 -25.93
CA ARG A 40 -0.67 -11.49 -26.91
C ARG A 40 -0.90 -10.15 -27.62
N SER A 41 -2.15 -9.72 -27.82
CA SER A 41 -2.47 -8.45 -28.48
C SER A 41 -2.06 -7.21 -27.68
N SER A 42 -1.68 -7.39 -26.40
CA SER A 42 -1.15 -6.33 -25.53
C SER A 42 0.37 -6.24 -25.50
N VAL A 43 1.10 -7.17 -26.12
CA VAL A 43 2.56 -7.13 -26.16
C VAL A 43 3.01 -5.85 -26.88
N GLY A 44 3.87 -5.07 -26.23
CA GLY A 44 4.28 -3.74 -26.71
C GLY A 44 3.28 -2.60 -26.47
N LYS A 45 2.14 -2.88 -25.81
CA LYS A 45 1.07 -1.91 -25.49
C LYS A 45 0.77 -1.85 -23.99
N MET A 46 1.79 -2.11 -23.18
CA MET A 46 1.73 -2.01 -21.72
C MET A 46 2.56 -0.79 -21.31
N GLU A 47 1.86 0.28 -20.94
CA GLU A 47 2.48 1.56 -20.56
C GLU A 47 2.67 1.62 -19.05
N ILE A 48 3.81 2.14 -18.61
CA ILE A 48 4.08 2.36 -17.19
C ILE A 48 3.35 3.63 -16.74
N VAL A 49 2.56 3.53 -15.68
CA VAL A 49 1.78 4.65 -15.12
C VAL A 49 1.94 4.68 -13.60
N PRO A 50 1.98 5.86 -12.96
CA PRO A 50 1.88 5.94 -11.51
C PRO A 50 0.47 5.57 -11.04
N LEU A 51 0.37 4.91 -9.89
CA LEU A 51 -0.91 4.70 -9.23
C LEU A 51 -1.39 5.97 -8.51
N PRO A 52 -2.71 6.16 -8.35
CA PRO A 52 -3.26 7.20 -7.50
C PRO A 52 -2.80 7.08 -6.05
N THR A 53 -2.82 8.21 -5.34
CA THR A 53 -2.36 8.32 -3.96
C THR A 53 -3.48 8.24 -2.93
N LYS A 54 -4.72 8.00 -3.38
CA LYS A 54 -5.89 7.86 -2.50
C LYS A 54 -6.48 6.47 -2.65
N GLY A 55 -6.91 5.89 -1.53
CA GLY A 55 -7.63 4.63 -1.51
C GLY A 55 -8.37 4.42 -0.19
N ASN A 56 -9.19 3.37 -0.16
CA ASN A 56 -10.01 3.02 0.99
C ASN A 56 -9.73 1.59 1.44
N ILE A 57 -9.81 1.34 2.75
CA ILE A 57 -9.66 0.00 3.31
C ILE A 57 -10.89 -0.85 2.94
N VAL A 58 -10.66 -1.94 2.22
CA VAL A 58 -11.71 -2.91 1.85
C VAL A 58 -11.85 -3.99 2.93
N SER A 59 -10.74 -4.39 3.53
CA SER A 59 -10.69 -5.40 4.58
C SER A 59 -9.37 -5.25 5.34
N TYR A 60 -9.36 -5.53 6.64
CA TYR A 60 -8.16 -5.46 7.46
C TYR A 60 -8.12 -6.57 8.52
N THR A 61 -6.94 -6.75 9.11
CA THR A 61 -6.72 -7.60 10.27
C THR A 61 -5.63 -7.00 11.16
N ILE A 62 -5.77 -7.20 12.48
CA ILE A 62 -4.78 -6.78 13.46
C ILE A 62 -3.91 -8.00 13.82
N VAL A 63 -2.62 -7.88 13.56
CA VAL A 63 -1.65 -8.96 13.83
C VAL A 63 -1.07 -8.78 15.23
N HIS A 64 -1.52 -9.64 16.15
CA HIS A 64 -1.05 -9.67 17.55
C HIS A 64 0.15 -10.60 17.78
N ALA A 65 0.54 -11.40 16.79
CA ALA A 65 1.70 -12.29 16.85
C ALA A 65 2.57 -12.09 15.62
N GLY A 66 3.59 -11.24 15.75
CA GLY A 66 4.52 -10.90 14.68
C GLY A 66 5.45 -12.06 14.35
N GLN A 67 5.78 -12.23 13.07
CA GLN A 67 6.86 -13.11 12.64
C GLN A 67 8.22 -12.52 13.03
N LYS A 68 9.28 -13.34 12.95
CA LYS A 68 10.65 -12.91 13.23
C LYS A 68 11.04 -11.65 12.43
N GLY A 69 11.44 -10.59 13.13
CA GLY A 69 11.75 -9.27 12.58
C GLY A 69 10.60 -8.26 12.59
N PHE A 70 9.41 -8.65 13.07
CA PHE A 70 8.22 -7.79 13.20
C PHE A 70 7.69 -7.71 14.63
N GLU A 71 8.37 -8.32 15.61
CA GLU A 71 7.96 -8.37 17.01
C GLU A 71 7.78 -6.96 17.59
N ALA A 72 8.67 -6.04 17.26
CA ALA A 72 8.63 -4.65 17.72
C ALA A 72 7.48 -3.81 17.10
N GLN A 73 6.78 -4.33 16.09
CA GLN A 73 5.66 -3.65 15.44
C GLN A 73 4.30 -4.17 15.93
N VAL A 74 4.28 -5.18 16.80
CA VAL A 74 3.01 -5.74 17.30
C VAL A 74 2.39 -4.79 18.34
N PRO A 75 1.05 -4.57 18.30
CA PRO A 75 0.12 -4.95 17.24
C PRO A 75 0.23 -4.05 16.01
N TYR A 76 0.19 -4.63 14.80
CA TYR A 76 0.13 -3.87 13.54
C TYR A 76 -1.06 -4.28 12.67
N VAL A 77 -1.53 -3.33 11.87
CA VAL A 77 -2.64 -3.54 10.94
C VAL A 77 -2.13 -3.96 9.57
N MET A 78 -2.70 -5.03 9.04
CA MET A 78 -2.59 -5.43 7.63
C MET A 78 -3.92 -5.15 6.95
N ALA A 79 -3.91 -4.42 5.84
CA ALA A 79 -5.11 -4.05 5.12
C ALA A 79 -5.00 -4.32 3.62
N ILE A 80 -6.13 -4.68 3.04
CA ILE A 80 -6.40 -4.67 1.61
C ILE A 80 -6.99 -3.29 1.29
N VAL A 81 -6.25 -2.48 0.55
CA VAL A 81 -6.61 -1.11 0.17
C VAL A 81 -6.99 -1.07 -1.30
N GLU A 82 -8.18 -0.59 -1.63
CA GLU A 82 -8.56 -0.28 -3.00
C GLU A 82 -8.23 1.18 -3.30
N LEU A 83 -7.29 1.39 -4.22
CA LEU A 83 -6.96 2.71 -4.72
C LEU A 83 -8.00 3.19 -5.74
N GLU A 84 -8.09 4.50 -5.90
CA GLU A 84 -8.82 5.09 -7.02
C GLU A 84 -8.39 4.43 -8.34
N GLY A 85 -9.36 4.09 -9.20
CA GLY A 85 -9.09 3.32 -10.42
C GLY A 85 -9.12 1.79 -10.25
N GLY A 86 -9.49 1.28 -9.07
CA GLY A 86 -9.90 -0.11 -8.84
C GLY A 86 -8.75 -1.10 -8.66
N VAL A 87 -7.55 -0.61 -8.34
CA VAL A 87 -6.39 -1.45 -8.03
C VAL A 87 -6.37 -1.73 -6.54
N THR A 88 -6.40 -3.02 -6.19
CA THR A 88 -6.35 -3.46 -4.79
C THR A 88 -4.94 -3.88 -4.39
N ILE A 89 -4.45 -3.39 -3.25
CA ILE A 89 -3.10 -3.60 -2.75
C ILE A 89 -3.14 -4.08 -1.30
N LEU A 90 -2.35 -5.11 -0.98
CA LEU A 90 -2.12 -5.52 0.39
C LEU A 90 -0.93 -4.74 0.97
N GLY A 91 -1.12 -4.12 2.12
CA GLY A 91 -0.06 -3.38 2.82
C GLY A 91 -0.35 -3.22 4.31
N GLN A 92 0.64 -2.71 5.04
CA GLN A 92 0.43 -2.32 6.44
C GLN A 92 -0.20 -0.93 6.51
N VAL A 93 -1.09 -0.72 7.47
CA VAL A 93 -1.56 0.63 7.85
C VAL A 93 -0.73 1.08 9.06
N VAL A 94 -0.23 2.32 9.01
CA VAL A 94 0.63 2.93 10.03
C VAL A 94 0.14 4.34 10.33
N ASP A 95 0.75 4.96 11.34
CA ASP A 95 0.45 6.33 11.76
C ASP A 95 -0.98 6.50 12.31
N CYS A 96 -1.57 5.43 12.84
CA CYS A 96 -2.82 5.41 13.58
C CYS A 96 -2.82 4.25 14.58
N ASP A 97 -3.66 4.34 15.60
CA ASP A 97 -3.86 3.22 16.51
C ASP A 97 -4.61 2.08 15.79
N PRO A 98 -4.26 0.81 16.01
CA PRO A 98 -4.92 -0.31 15.34
C PRO A 98 -6.42 -0.39 15.58
N GLU A 99 -6.90 0.14 16.71
CA GLU A 99 -8.30 0.19 17.10
C GLU A 99 -9.10 1.26 16.35
N ASP A 100 -8.44 2.29 15.83
CA ASP A 100 -9.10 3.33 15.04
C ASP A 100 -9.30 2.91 13.57
N VAL A 101 -8.76 1.76 13.14
CA VAL A 101 -8.86 1.32 11.74
C VAL A 101 -10.19 0.63 11.45
N ASP A 102 -10.90 1.15 10.45
CA ASP A 102 -12.18 0.61 10.00
C ASP A 102 -12.24 0.37 8.49
N ILE A 103 -13.17 -0.50 8.08
CA ILE A 103 -13.51 -0.69 6.67
C ILE A 103 -14.11 0.61 6.12
N GLY A 104 -13.63 1.04 4.95
CA GLY A 104 -14.02 2.30 4.32
C GLY A 104 -13.15 3.49 4.71
N MET A 105 -12.24 3.36 5.68
CA MET A 105 -11.31 4.43 6.04
C MET A 105 -10.43 4.84 4.85
N GLU A 106 -10.34 6.14 4.59
CA GLU A 106 -9.44 6.72 3.58
C GLU A 106 -7.98 6.62 4.05
N VAL A 107 -7.12 6.16 3.15
CA VAL A 107 -5.68 6.06 3.36
C VAL A 107 -4.90 6.49 2.11
N LYS A 108 -3.63 6.86 2.32
CA LYS A 108 -2.68 7.22 1.28
C LYS A 108 -1.40 6.37 1.40
N PRO A 109 -0.72 6.06 0.29
CA PRO A 109 0.56 5.35 0.32
C PRO A 109 1.65 6.26 0.89
N VAL A 110 2.47 5.72 1.78
CA VAL A 110 3.62 6.38 2.41
C VAL A 110 4.86 5.53 2.26
N PHE A 111 6.00 6.18 2.06
CA PHE A 111 7.28 5.50 1.92
C PHE A 111 7.88 5.18 3.30
N ARG A 112 8.10 3.90 3.60
CA ARG A 112 8.54 3.41 4.91
C ARG A 112 9.54 2.28 4.78
N ARG A 113 10.29 2.05 5.86
CA ARG A 113 11.06 0.81 6.04
C ARG A 113 10.07 -0.35 6.19
N VAL A 114 10.16 -1.34 5.32
CA VAL A 114 9.28 -2.53 5.31
C VAL A 114 9.96 -3.69 6.02
N ARG A 115 11.26 -3.88 5.83
CA ARG A 115 12.01 -5.00 6.41
C ARG A 115 13.51 -4.70 6.49
N GLU A 116 14.20 -5.45 7.32
CA GLU A 116 15.66 -5.48 7.41
C GLU A 116 16.14 -6.94 7.31
N GLU A 117 17.26 -7.19 6.64
CA GLU A 117 17.87 -8.53 6.51
C GLU A 117 18.91 -8.82 7.62
N GLY A 118 18.52 -8.67 8.89
CA GLY A 118 19.43 -8.82 10.02
C GLY A 118 20.47 -7.69 10.12
N GLU A 119 21.37 -7.75 11.11
CA GLU A 119 22.23 -6.61 11.51
C GLU A 119 23.17 -6.10 10.41
N ALA A 120 23.66 -6.98 9.54
CA ALA A 120 24.56 -6.64 8.43
C ALA A 120 23.86 -6.67 7.06
N GLY A 121 22.54 -6.80 7.03
CA GLY A 121 21.77 -6.96 5.80
C GLY A 121 21.28 -5.65 5.19
N VAL A 122 20.67 -5.76 4.02
CA VAL A 122 20.07 -4.61 3.33
C VAL A 122 18.76 -4.20 4.02
N ILE A 123 18.56 -2.89 4.17
CA ILE A 123 17.29 -2.30 4.59
C ILE A 123 16.39 -2.16 3.36
N HIS A 124 15.20 -2.74 3.47
CA HIS A 124 14.19 -2.79 2.42
C HIS A 124 13.12 -1.75 2.67
N TYR A 125 13.03 -0.75 1.79
CA TYR A 125 11.99 0.27 1.83
C TYR A 125 10.88 0.03 0.81
N GLY A 126 9.68 0.51 1.08
CA GLY A 126 8.57 0.44 0.14
C GLY A 126 7.36 1.18 0.67
N TYR A 127 6.21 0.91 0.07
CA TYR A 127 4.95 1.50 0.51
C TYR A 127 4.41 0.82 1.77
N LYS A 128 3.84 1.64 2.64
CA LYS A 128 2.79 1.32 3.61
C LYS A 128 1.62 2.28 3.36
N PHE A 129 0.54 2.19 4.12
CA PHE A 129 -0.59 3.11 4.04
C PHE A 129 -0.72 3.87 5.36
N ALA A 130 -1.17 5.11 5.30
CA ALA A 130 -1.47 5.93 6.46
C ALA A 130 -2.75 6.74 6.20
N PRO A 131 -3.54 7.08 7.23
CA PRO A 131 -4.62 8.05 7.08
C PRO A 131 -4.11 9.39 6.50
N PRO A 132 -4.97 10.17 5.84
CA PRO A 132 -4.59 11.47 5.30
C PRO A 132 -4.22 12.47 6.41
N CYS A 133 -4.85 12.37 7.60
CA CYS A 133 -4.67 13.19 8.80
C CYS A 133 -3.57 12.64 9.73
N PHE A 134 -2.82 13.50 10.41
CA PHE A 134 -1.87 13.17 11.49
C PHE A 134 -2.01 14.30 12.53
N PRO A 135 -2.24 14.10 13.85
CA PRO A 135 -2.34 12.87 14.67
C PRO A 135 -3.69 12.63 15.38
N THR A 136 -4.78 13.33 15.05
CA THR A 136 -6.10 13.09 15.67
C THR A 136 -7.19 13.16 14.61
N CYS A 137 -7.65 12.01 14.13
CA CYS A 137 -8.95 11.95 13.45
C CYS A 137 -10.13 11.95 14.48
N LYS A 138 -9.84 12.31 15.74
CA LYS A 138 -10.79 12.71 16.78
C LYS A 138 -10.62 14.20 17.05
N ASP A 139 -10.91 15.03 16.06
CA ASP A 139 -11.34 16.38 16.39
C ASP A 139 -12.79 16.23 16.88
N GLU A 140 -12.97 16.16 18.20
CA GLU A 140 -14.23 16.56 18.79
C GLU A 140 -14.49 17.99 18.30
N ASP A 141 -15.53 18.18 17.48
CA ASP A 141 -16.01 19.49 17.07
C ASP A 141 -16.18 20.38 18.33
N PRO A 142 -15.39 21.46 18.55
CA PRO A 142 -15.59 22.31 19.72
C PRO A 142 -16.76 23.29 19.54
N THR A 143 -17.70 23.01 18.65
CA THR A 143 -18.86 23.88 18.38
C THR A 143 -20.18 23.09 18.31
N SER A 144 -20.39 22.18 19.25
CA SER A 144 -21.74 21.69 19.56
C SER A 144 -22.07 21.91 21.03
N GLY A 145 -22.65 23.08 21.31
CA GLY A 145 -23.42 23.36 22.51
C GLY A 145 -22.67 24.09 23.62
N GLU A 146 -22.96 25.38 23.77
CA GLU A 146 -23.55 25.92 25.00
C GLU A 146 -24.25 27.25 24.68
N ASP A 147 -25.38 27.44 25.36
CA ASP A 147 -26.41 28.48 25.18
C ASP A 147 -25.94 29.94 25.44
#